data_AF-A0A930ZAZ6-F1
#
_entry.id   AF-A0A930ZAZ6-F1
#
_cell.length_a   1.000
_cell.length_b   1.000
_cell.length_c   1.000
_cell.angle_alpha   90.00
_cell.angle_beta   90.00
_cell.angle_gamma   90.00
#
_symmetry.space_group_name_H-M   'P 1'
#
loop_
_entity.id
_entity.type
_entity.pdbx_description
1 polymer ?
#
loop_
_entity_poly.entity_id
_entity_poly.type
_entity_poly.pdbx_seq_one_letter_code
_entity_poly.pdbx_strand_id
1 'polypeptide(L)'
;MSGPHRPRCCAAAPKRLSLYRLDSRLNENDPIILIDRKGRRYLKILRRGHRIAIRGEIDGGDLIGLEEGSRIKLSKGETFLMLRPTYADLIPLLPRRSQVIYPKDTGPLLIWGDVFSGATVIEGGTGAGALTIALLRTVGPLGRVISYEIREDFAATARRNVATFFGEAPNWTLRLGDLYQGFEETGVDRMFLDLAEPFRALDQAARALRPGGVLVCYVPTAIQLKDTVDALVAHALFGEVESFETMLRNWHVKGLSVRPVHRMVAHSAFIIVARRLAEGGKLAVPASIAEVAADPQEADTVDDIDLAKD
;
A
#
# COMPACT_ATOMS: atom_id res chain seq x y z
N MET A 1 62.48 -14.64 4.05
CA MET A 1 62.10 -13.39 3.36
C MET A 1 60.59 -13.40 3.17
N SER A 2 59.86 -12.94 4.19
CA SER A 2 58.39 -12.84 4.20
C SER A 2 58.01 -11.37 3.94
N GLY A 3 57.55 -11.06 2.73
CA GLY A 3 57.07 -9.73 2.36
C GLY A 3 55.71 -9.42 2.99
N PRO A 4 55.40 -8.14 3.30
CA PRO A 4 54.16 -7.78 3.96
C PRO A 4 52.97 -7.86 3.00
N HIS A 5 51.95 -8.61 3.40
CA HIS A 5 50.68 -8.73 2.73
C HIS A 5 49.89 -7.42 2.90
N ARG A 6 49.76 -6.62 1.83
CA ARG A 6 48.84 -5.46 1.83
C ARG A 6 47.40 -5.99 1.87
N PRO A 7 46.53 -5.52 2.77
CA PRO A 7 45.12 -5.89 2.72
C PRO A 7 44.52 -5.34 1.43
N ARG A 8 43.91 -6.22 0.64
CA ARG A 8 43.16 -5.85 -0.56
C ARG A 8 42.08 -4.86 -0.16
N CYS A 9 42.09 -3.71 -0.81
CA CYS A 9 41.03 -2.72 -0.74
C CYS A 9 39.70 -3.42 -1.06
N CYS A 10 38.85 -3.61 -0.05
CA CYS A 10 37.47 -4.00 -0.28
C CYS A 10 36.85 -2.94 -1.19
N ALA A 11 36.47 -3.34 -2.40
CA ALA A 11 35.70 -2.51 -3.30
C ALA A 11 34.45 -2.04 -2.54
N ALA A 12 34.22 -0.72 -2.54
CA ALA A 12 33.05 -0.12 -1.92
C ALA A 12 31.79 -0.82 -2.46
N ALA A 13 31.03 -1.44 -1.57
CA ALA A 13 29.73 -1.99 -1.91
C ALA A 13 28.88 -0.89 -2.56
N PRO A 14 28.10 -1.20 -3.61
CA PRO A 14 27.29 -0.19 -4.28
C PRO A 14 26.39 0.49 -3.26
N LYS A 15 26.22 1.82 -3.38
CA LYS A 15 25.28 2.63 -2.61
C LYS A 15 23.84 2.15 -2.87
N ARG A 16 23.45 1.04 -2.25
CA ARG A 16 22.09 0.50 -2.32
C ARG A 16 21.32 1.02 -1.12
N LEU A 17 20.50 2.05 -1.35
CA LEU A 17 19.28 2.27 -0.58
C LEU A 17 18.35 1.09 -0.88
N SER A 18 18.61 -0.03 -0.22
CA SER A 18 17.80 -1.23 -0.34
C SER A 18 17.00 -1.33 0.94
N LEU A 19 15.72 -0.95 0.90
CA LEU A 19 14.74 -1.33 1.93
C LEU A 19 14.66 -2.87 2.11
N TYR A 20 15.31 -3.66 1.24
CA TYR A 20 15.47 -5.10 1.34
C TYR A 20 16.65 -5.54 2.23
N ARG A 21 17.48 -4.61 2.73
CA ARG A 21 18.53 -4.90 3.71
C ARG A 21 18.76 -3.69 4.62
N LEU A 22 18.16 -3.70 5.80
CA LEU A 22 18.35 -2.67 6.80
C LEU A 22 19.66 -2.92 7.57
N ASP A 23 20.59 -1.97 7.49
CA ASP A 23 21.74 -1.88 8.41
C ASP A 23 21.26 -1.27 9.73
N SER A 24 21.82 -1.68 10.87
CA SER A 24 21.52 -1.05 12.16
C SER A 24 21.94 0.43 12.17
N ARG A 25 22.94 0.82 11.38
CA ARG A 25 23.40 2.21 11.28
C ARG A 25 22.62 3.02 10.26
N LEU A 26 22.34 4.28 10.61
CA LEU A 26 21.65 5.24 9.76
C LEU A 26 22.55 5.79 8.66
N ASN A 27 21.98 5.99 7.47
CA ASN A 27 22.69 6.50 6.31
C ASN A 27 22.13 7.84 5.84
N GLU A 28 22.88 8.49 4.95
CA GLU A 28 22.39 9.68 4.26
C GLU A 28 21.15 9.35 3.42
N ASN A 29 20.16 10.24 3.46
CA ASN A 29 18.81 10.11 2.90
C ASN A 29 17.90 9.08 3.57
N ASP A 30 18.31 8.45 4.68
CA ASP A 30 17.38 7.60 5.43
C ASP A 30 16.20 8.44 5.97
N PRO A 31 14.95 7.97 5.78
CA PRO A 31 13.83 8.52 6.51
C PRO A 31 13.89 8.06 7.97
N ILE A 32 13.70 9.00 8.90
CA ILE A 32 13.66 8.73 10.33
C ILE A 32 12.40 9.34 10.96
N ILE A 33 11.93 8.72 12.03
CA ILE A 33 10.96 9.28 12.95
C ILE A 33 11.64 9.62 14.27
N LEU A 34 11.41 10.84 14.74
CA LEU A 34 11.78 11.28 16.08
C LEU A 34 10.55 11.17 16.96
N ILE A 35 10.64 10.39 18.03
CA ILE A 35 9.55 10.12 18.97
C ILE A 35 9.87 10.77 20.31
N ASP A 36 9.02 11.69 20.76
CA ASP A 36 9.20 12.34 22.05
C ASP A 36 8.61 11.55 23.23
N ARG A 37 8.83 12.03 24.45
CA ARG A 37 8.29 11.41 25.69
C ARG A 37 6.76 11.34 25.75
N LYS A 38 6.05 12.12 24.94
CA LYS A 38 4.58 12.10 24.83
C LYS A 38 4.09 11.17 23.71
N GLY A 39 5.00 10.51 22.99
CA GLY A 39 4.69 9.64 21.86
C GLY A 39 4.41 10.41 20.56
N ARG A 40 4.66 11.72 20.49
CA ARG A 40 4.51 12.49 19.25
C ARG A 40 5.65 12.12 18.30
N ARG A 41 5.30 11.92 17.03
CA ARG A 41 6.20 11.44 15.98
C ARG A 41 6.44 12.53 14.94
N TYR A 42 7.68 12.69 14.53
CA TYR A 42 8.09 13.69 13.53
C TYR A 42 8.94 13.01 12.46
N LEU A 43 8.42 12.91 11.24
CA LEU A 43 9.15 12.35 10.09
C LEU A 43 10.16 13.38 9.56
N LYS A 44 11.40 12.94 9.34
CA LYS A 44 12.51 13.73 8.79
C LYS A 44 13.36 12.87 7.85
N ILE A 45 14.03 13.52 6.90
CA ILE A 45 15.00 12.88 6.00
C ILE A 45 16.40 13.34 6.42
N LEU A 46 17.29 12.38 6.67
CA LEU A 46 18.66 12.69 7.06
C LEU A 46 19.45 13.24 5.86
N ARG A 47 19.99 14.44 6.01
CA ARG A 47 20.89 15.07 5.03
C ARG A 47 21.97 15.85 5.76
N ARG A 48 23.22 15.73 5.32
CA ARG A 48 24.33 16.52 5.86
C ARG A 48 24.09 18.00 5.60
N GLY A 49 24.31 18.85 6.61
CA GLY A 49 24.11 20.29 6.50
C GLY A 49 22.63 20.73 6.52
N HIS A 50 21.69 19.80 6.66
CA HIS A 50 20.27 20.11 6.84
C HIS A 50 19.91 20.04 8.32
N ARG A 51 19.53 21.18 8.90
CA ARG A 51 19.14 21.23 10.32
C ARG A 51 17.72 20.69 10.54
N ILE A 52 17.61 19.78 11.50
CA ILE A 52 16.33 19.28 12.01
C ILE A 52 15.92 20.14 13.20
N ALA A 53 14.90 20.98 13.00
CA ALA A 53 14.36 21.85 14.04
C ALA A 53 13.06 21.26 14.64
N ILE A 54 13.13 20.77 15.89
CA ILE A 54 11.99 20.28 16.67
C ILE A 54 12.22 20.67 18.14
N ARG A 55 11.74 21.84 18.56
CA ARG A 55 11.95 22.36 19.93
C ARG A 55 13.43 22.34 20.34
N GLY A 56 14.28 22.78 19.43
CA GLY A 56 15.73 22.65 19.45
C GLY A 56 16.21 22.31 18.04
N GLU A 57 17.52 22.23 17.85
CA GLU A 57 18.14 21.96 16.56
C GLU A 57 19.23 20.90 16.70
N ILE A 58 19.45 20.15 15.61
CA ILE A 58 20.56 19.23 15.40
C ILE A 58 20.85 19.16 13.90
N ASP A 59 22.11 19.02 13.49
CA ASP A 59 22.43 18.77 12.09
C ASP A 59 22.07 17.32 11.73
N GLY A 60 21.43 17.09 10.59
CA GLY A 60 21.12 15.73 10.14
C GLY A 60 22.38 14.87 9.96
N GLY A 61 23.52 15.48 9.65
CA GLY A 61 24.82 14.83 9.55
C GLY A 61 25.31 14.24 10.87
N ASP A 62 24.96 14.83 12.01
CA ASP A 62 25.33 14.33 13.34
C ASP A 62 24.60 13.04 13.70
N LEU A 63 23.51 12.73 12.99
CA LEU A 63 22.70 11.53 13.19
C LEU A 63 23.12 10.37 12.28
N ILE A 64 23.84 10.66 11.19
CA ILE A 64 24.29 9.65 10.23
C ILE A 64 25.38 8.79 10.89
N GLY A 65 25.27 7.47 10.71
CA GLY A 65 26.15 6.47 11.30
C GLY A 65 25.77 6.05 12.72
N LEU A 66 24.84 6.74 13.38
CA LEU A 66 24.26 6.29 14.64
C LEU A 66 23.40 5.05 14.43
N GLU A 67 23.28 4.24 15.48
CA GLU A 67 22.43 3.05 15.45
C GLU A 67 20.95 3.44 15.61
N GLU A 68 20.10 2.78 14.83
CA GLU A 68 18.65 2.85 14.96
C GLU A 68 18.22 2.40 16.38
N GLY A 69 17.24 3.10 16.95
CA GLY A 69 16.82 2.90 18.34
C GLY A 69 17.60 3.76 19.35
N SER A 70 18.59 4.54 18.89
CA SER A 70 19.32 5.47 19.74
C SER A 70 18.44 6.60 20.27
N ARG A 71 18.78 7.09 21.47
CA ARG A 71 18.24 8.34 22.01
C ARG A 71 19.13 9.50 21.59
N ILE A 72 18.52 10.56 21.11
CA ILE A 72 19.23 11.80 20.72
C ILE A 72 18.74 12.96 21.57
N LYS A 73 19.60 13.96 21.76
CA LYS A 73 19.27 15.19 22.49
C LYS A 73 19.46 16.37 21.55
N LEU A 74 18.44 17.18 21.36
CA LEU A 74 18.53 18.41 20.56
C LEU A 74 19.10 19.56 21.42
N SER A 75 19.47 20.67 20.77
CA SER A 75 20.16 21.81 21.43
C SER A 75 19.46 22.40 22.66
N LYS A 76 18.12 22.37 22.73
CA LYS A 76 17.34 22.83 23.91
C LYS A 76 17.12 21.75 24.97
N GLY A 77 17.76 20.59 24.82
CA GLY A 77 17.83 19.54 25.82
C GLY A 77 16.72 18.49 25.79
N GLU A 78 15.73 18.61 24.91
CA GLU A 78 14.73 17.56 24.72
C GLU A 78 15.34 16.28 24.14
N THR A 79 14.90 15.14 24.67
CA THR A 79 15.34 13.81 24.25
C THR A 79 14.29 13.16 23.34
N PHE A 80 14.75 12.56 22.24
CA PHE A 80 13.93 11.81 21.30
C PHE A 80 14.47 10.40 21.12
N LEU A 81 13.58 9.43 20.93
CA LEU A 81 13.91 8.12 20.36
C LEU A 81 13.94 8.27 18.84
N MET A 82 14.98 7.76 18.19
CA MET A 82 15.14 7.81 16.74
C MET A 82 15.00 6.41 16.15
N LEU A 83 14.06 6.25 15.21
CA LEU A 83 13.81 4.99 14.50
C LEU A 83 13.64 5.27 13.01
N ARG A 84 13.83 4.27 12.14
CA ARG A 84 13.27 4.34 10.79
C ARG A 84 11.76 4.09 10.87
N PRO A 85 10.94 4.79 10.05
CA PRO A 85 9.51 4.58 10.07
C PRO A 85 9.18 3.18 9.54
N THR A 86 8.29 2.46 10.24
CA THR A 86 7.56 1.37 9.60
C THR A 86 6.62 1.92 8.52
N TYR A 87 6.10 1.08 7.64
CA TYR A 87 5.07 1.51 6.68
C TYR A 87 3.86 2.15 7.41
N ALA A 88 3.41 1.52 8.50
CA ALA A 88 2.28 2.00 9.27
C ALA A 88 2.54 3.36 9.95
N ASP A 89 3.78 3.62 10.37
CA ASP A 89 4.18 4.93 10.88
C ASP A 89 4.26 5.99 9.77
N LEU A 90 4.64 5.56 8.58
CA LEU A 90 4.91 6.44 7.47
C LEU A 90 3.65 7.07 6.91
N ILE A 91 2.64 6.25 6.57
CA ILE A 91 1.46 6.70 5.81
C ILE A 91 0.76 7.91 6.45
N PRO A 92 0.55 7.98 7.78
CA PRO A 92 -0.06 9.15 8.41
C PRO A 92 0.83 10.41 8.38
N LEU A 93 2.14 10.25 8.23
CA LEU A 93 3.14 11.34 8.29
C LEU A 93 3.56 11.85 6.90
N LEU A 94 3.18 11.18 5.82
CA LEU A 94 3.48 11.61 4.46
C LEU A 94 2.80 12.96 4.16
N PRO A 95 3.53 13.93 3.55
CA PRO A 95 2.91 15.14 3.03
C PRO A 95 1.87 14.77 1.97
N ARG A 96 0.61 15.13 2.21
CA ARG A 96 -0.50 14.76 1.31
C ARG A 96 -1.57 15.83 1.24
N ARG A 97 -2.22 15.90 0.07
CA ARG A 97 -3.45 16.66 -0.17
C ARG A 97 -4.66 15.77 -0.41
N SER A 98 -4.44 14.49 -0.73
CA SER A 98 -5.48 13.49 -0.92
C SER A 98 -5.69 12.63 0.32
N GLN A 99 -6.83 11.94 0.37
CA GLN A 99 -7.05 10.86 1.31
C GLN A 99 -6.10 9.70 0.97
N VAL A 100 -5.62 9.00 1.99
CA VAL A 100 -4.75 7.82 1.82
C VAL A 100 -5.49 6.58 2.30
N ILE A 101 -5.17 5.46 1.67
CA ILE A 101 -5.48 4.13 2.17
C ILE A 101 -4.75 3.94 3.49
N TYR A 102 -5.50 3.65 4.56
CA TYR A 102 -4.90 3.46 5.88
C TYR A 102 -4.12 2.15 5.93
N PRO A 103 -3.09 2.03 6.79
CA PRO A 103 -2.35 0.79 6.96
C PRO A 103 -3.24 -0.43 7.31
N LYS A 104 -4.36 -0.21 8.03
CA LYS A 104 -5.34 -1.25 8.33
C LYS A 104 -5.97 -1.87 7.09
N ASP A 105 -6.10 -1.09 6.02
CA ASP A 105 -6.70 -1.50 4.74
C ASP A 105 -5.63 -1.98 3.75
N THR A 106 -4.42 -1.41 3.81
CA THR A 106 -3.31 -1.86 2.95
C THR A 106 -3.00 -3.35 3.12
N GLY A 107 -3.01 -3.87 4.36
CA GLY A 107 -2.79 -5.29 4.61
C GLY A 107 -3.79 -6.18 3.85
N PRO A 108 -5.10 -6.05 4.12
CA PRO A 108 -6.14 -6.73 3.37
C PRO A 108 -6.06 -6.56 1.86
N LEU A 109 -5.81 -5.33 1.35
CA LEU A 109 -5.64 -5.09 -0.08
C LEU A 109 -4.52 -5.96 -0.67
N LEU A 110 -3.37 -6.06 -0.01
CA LEU A 110 -2.25 -6.87 -0.48
C LEU A 110 -2.54 -8.39 -0.40
N ILE A 111 -3.25 -8.83 0.63
CA ILE A 111 -3.53 -10.26 0.88
C ILE A 111 -4.66 -10.77 -0.01
N TRP A 112 -5.83 -10.11 -0.03
CA TRP A 112 -6.94 -10.50 -0.91
C TRP A 112 -6.66 -10.15 -2.37
N GLY A 113 -5.91 -9.09 -2.61
CA GLY A 113 -5.34 -8.80 -3.91
C GLY A 113 -4.21 -9.75 -4.31
N ASP A 114 -3.85 -10.73 -3.47
CA ASP A 114 -2.86 -11.78 -3.71
C ASP A 114 -1.58 -11.25 -4.40
N VAL A 115 -1.00 -10.18 -3.85
CA VAL A 115 0.20 -9.56 -4.42
C VAL A 115 1.42 -10.37 -3.99
N PHE A 116 2.16 -10.88 -4.97
CA PHE A 116 3.32 -11.73 -4.74
C PHE A 116 4.60 -11.14 -5.36
N SER A 117 5.76 -11.64 -4.91
CA SER A 117 7.06 -11.23 -5.44
C SER A 117 7.17 -11.60 -6.93
N GLY A 118 7.53 -10.65 -7.78
CA GLY A 118 7.57 -10.83 -9.23
C GLY A 118 6.30 -10.44 -9.97
N ALA A 119 5.19 -10.13 -9.27
CA ALA A 119 3.94 -9.77 -9.93
C ALA A 119 4.05 -8.46 -10.74
N THR A 120 3.30 -8.40 -11.84
CA THR A 120 3.03 -7.14 -12.56
C THR A 120 1.68 -6.57 -12.11
N VAL A 121 1.71 -5.40 -11.50
CA VAL A 121 0.53 -4.78 -10.86
C VAL A 121 0.21 -3.44 -11.51
N ILE A 122 -1.05 -3.23 -11.88
CA ILE A 122 -1.58 -1.90 -12.20
C ILE A 122 -2.24 -1.30 -10.95
N GLU A 123 -2.04 0.00 -10.73
CA GLU A 123 -2.76 0.81 -9.74
C GLU A 123 -3.38 2.03 -10.45
N GLY A 124 -4.67 2.29 -10.24
CA GLY A 124 -5.39 3.45 -10.74
C GLY A 124 -5.85 4.34 -9.59
N GLY A 125 -5.45 5.61 -9.63
CA GLY A 125 -5.55 6.51 -8.47
C GLY A 125 -4.26 6.46 -7.66
N THR A 126 -3.18 7.08 -8.15
CA THR A 126 -1.87 7.02 -7.47
C THR A 126 -1.87 7.88 -6.20
N GLY A 127 -2.54 9.03 -6.23
CA GLY A 127 -2.66 9.93 -5.10
C GLY A 127 -1.30 10.34 -4.53
N ALA A 128 -1.07 10.07 -3.24
CA ALA A 128 0.20 10.39 -2.57
C ALA A 128 1.27 9.29 -2.70
N GLY A 129 0.98 8.17 -3.39
CA GLY A 129 1.87 7.03 -3.56
C GLY A 129 1.92 6.07 -2.37
N ALA A 130 0.94 6.12 -1.46
CA ALA A 130 0.90 5.26 -0.27
C ALA A 130 0.78 3.77 -0.63
N LEU A 131 -0.25 3.41 -1.41
CA LEU A 131 -0.43 2.04 -1.88
C LEU A 131 0.67 1.66 -2.89
N THR A 132 1.10 2.56 -3.76
CA THR A 132 2.29 2.37 -4.61
C THR A 132 3.53 1.91 -3.83
N ILE A 133 3.83 2.55 -2.69
CA ILE A 133 4.96 2.15 -1.83
C ILE A 133 4.75 0.73 -1.31
N ALA A 134 3.54 0.39 -0.86
CA ALA A 134 3.22 -0.95 -0.39
C ALA A 134 3.38 -2.01 -1.50
N LEU A 135 2.87 -1.74 -2.69
CA LEU A 135 2.98 -2.60 -3.85
C LEU A 135 4.45 -2.84 -4.22
N LEU A 136 5.27 -1.79 -4.31
CA LEU A 136 6.70 -1.91 -4.61
C LEU A 136 7.48 -2.74 -3.59
N ARG A 137 7.09 -2.67 -2.30
CA ARG A 137 7.67 -3.54 -1.26
C ARG A 137 7.34 -5.00 -1.53
N THR A 138 6.08 -5.30 -1.86
CA THR A 138 5.55 -6.66 -1.99
C THR A 138 6.01 -7.34 -3.27
N VAL A 139 5.94 -6.65 -4.41
CA VAL A 139 6.35 -7.23 -5.71
C VAL A 139 7.86 -7.41 -5.82
N GLY A 140 8.63 -6.68 -5.00
CA GLY A 140 10.08 -6.79 -4.96
C GLY A 140 10.77 -6.33 -6.25
N PRO A 141 12.10 -6.54 -6.35
CA PRO A 141 12.88 -6.07 -7.49
C PRO A 141 12.62 -6.81 -8.80
N LEU A 142 11.94 -7.97 -8.75
CA LEU A 142 11.61 -8.78 -9.92
C LEU A 142 10.22 -8.47 -10.48
N GLY A 143 9.35 -7.84 -9.68
CA GLY A 143 8.01 -7.46 -10.13
C GLY A 143 7.99 -6.03 -10.67
N ARG A 144 6.80 -5.58 -11.06
CA ARG A 144 6.59 -4.26 -11.66
C ARG A 144 5.30 -3.62 -11.15
N VAL A 145 5.34 -2.33 -10.87
CA VAL A 145 4.15 -1.53 -10.55
C VAL A 145 3.96 -0.47 -11.64
N ILE A 146 2.78 -0.42 -12.25
CA ILE A 146 2.37 0.63 -13.18
C ILE A 146 1.24 1.42 -12.53
N SER A 147 1.49 2.66 -12.18
CA SER A 147 0.49 3.55 -11.58
C SER A 147 -0.04 4.54 -12.62
N TYR A 148 -1.36 4.73 -12.63
CA TYR A 148 -2.06 5.74 -13.42
C TYR A 148 -2.58 6.86 -12.52
N GLU A 149 -2.32 8.10 -12.92
CA GLU A 149 -2.79 9.31 -12.24
C GLU A 149 -3.18 10.33 -13.29
N ILE A 150 -4.35 10.96 -13.15
CA ILE A 150 -4.82 11.97 -14.10
C ILE A 150 -4.31 13.37 -13.72
N ARG A 151 -4.02 13.60 -12.44
CA ARG A 151 -3.61 14.90 -11.92
C ARG A 151 -2.11 15.02 -11.77
N GLU A 152 -1.53 15.98 -12.48
CA GLU A 152 -0.08 16.21 -12.45
C GLU A 152 0.46 16.57 -11.05
N ASP A 153 -0.30 17.33 -10.25
CA ASP A 153 0.10 17.71 -8.89
C ASP A 153 0.18 16.50 -7.94
N PHE A 154 -0.71 15.52 -8.13
CA PHE A 154 -0.70 14.26 -7.39
C PHE A 154 0.43 13.36 -7.90
N ALA A 155 0.60 13.24 -9.21
CA ALA A 155 1.71 12.50 -9.80
C ALA A 155 3.08 13.01 -9.31
N ALA A 156 3.30 14.32 -9.27
CA ALA A 156 4.53 14.93 -8.73
C ALA A 156 4.73 14.66 -7.24
N THR A 157 3.64 14.56 -6.47
CA THR A 157 3.69 14.21 -5.05
C THR A 157 4.03 12.74 -4.86
N ALA A 158 3.40 11.84 -5.61
CA ALA A 158 3.73 10.41 -5.63
C ALA A 158 5.21 10.19 -6.00
N ARG A 159 5.74 10.85 -7.04
CA ARG A 159 7.16 10.74 -7.42
C ARG A 159 8.09 11.11 -6.28
N ARG A 160 7.84 12.23 -5.61
CA ARG A 160 8.67 12.66 -4.47
C ARG A 160 8.59 11.69 -3.30
N ASN A 161 7.38 11.23 -2.97
CA ASN A 161 7.17 10.29 -1.88
C ASN A 161 7.84 8.95 -2.19
N VAL A 162 7.55 8.32 -3.33
CA VAL A 162 8.19 7.05 -3.73
C VAL A 162 9.71 7.19 -3.80
N ALA A 163 10.24 8.27 -4.37
CA ALA A 163 11.69 8.49 -4.43
C ALA A 163 12.35 8.65 -3.06
N THR A 164 11.61 9.14 -2.06
CA THR A 164 12.09 9.21 -0.68
C THR A 164 12.34 7.81 -0.10
N PHE A 165 11.65 6.77 -0.59
CA PHE A 165 11.75 5.40 -0.08
C PHE A 165 12.59 4.48 -0.96
N PHE A 166 12.46 4.61 -2.27
CA PHE A 166 13.04 3.68 -3.24
C PHE A 166 14.09 4.32 -4.14
N GLY A 167 14.36 5.62 -3.98
CA GLY A 167 15.21 6.36 -4.91
C GLY A 167 14.61 6.35 -6.32
N GLU A 168 15.33 5.79 -7.28
CA GLU A 168 14.89 5.77 -8.68
C GLU A 168 13.71 4.82 -8.94
N ALA A 169 13.49 3.80 -8.10
CA ALA A 169 12.42 2.79 -8.25
C ALA A 169 12.27 2.29 -9.71
N PRO A 170 13.29 1.62 -10.29
CA PRO A 170 13.31 1.27 -11.72
C PRO A 170 12.18 0.30 -12.14
N ASN A 171 11.59 -0.40 -11.18
CA ASN A 171 10.44 -1.29 -11.36
C ASN A 171 9.08 -0.58 -11.21
N TRP A 172 9.08 0.75 -11.10
CA TRP A 172 7.88 1.57 -11.07
C TRP A 172 7.73 2.41 -12.34
N THR A 173 6.53 2.42 -12.91
CA THR A 173 6.16 3.31 -14.01
C THR A 173 4.96 4.14 -13.56
N LEU A 174 5.07 5.48 -13.63
CA LEU A 174 3.94 6.38 -13.37
C LEU A 174 3.53 7.07 -14.67
N ARG A 175 2.30 6.78 -15.11
CA ARG A 175 1.68 7.32 -16.31
C ARG A 175 0.69 8.43 -15.93
N LEU A 176 0.88 9.59 -16.55
CA LEU A 176 -0.06 10.70 -16.45
C LEU A 176 -1.15 10.50 -17.51
N GLY A 177 -2.37 10.20 -17.09
CA GLY A 177 -3.45 9.92 -18.03
C GLY A 177 -4.73 9.42 -17.37
N ASP A 178 -5.81 9.48 -18.15
CA ASP A 178 -7.11 8.94 -17.77
C ASP A 178 -7.15 7.43 -18.05
N LEU A 179 -7.18 6.63 -16.99
CA LEU A 179 -7.26 5.16 -17.09
C LEU A 179 -8.56 4.66 -17.75
N TYR A 180 -9.62 5.48 -17.79
CA TYR A 180 -10.85 5.08 -18.48
C TYR A 180 -10.65 5.00 -20.01
N GLN A 181 -9.59 5.61 -20.54
CA GLN A 181 -9.16 5.48 -21.94
C GLN A 181 -8.47 4.14 -22.22
N GLY A 182 -8.15 3.36 -21.19
CA GLY A 182 -7.50 2.06 -21.30
C GLY A 182 -6.10 2.02 -20.72
N PHE A 183 -5.54 0.81 -20.77
CA PHE A 183 -4.20 0.51 -20.31
C PHE A 183 -3.36 0.08 -21.51
N GLU A 184 -2.09 0.50 -21.55
CA GLU A 184 -1.14 -0.01 -22.54
C GLU A 184 -0.70 -1.45 -22.23
N GLU A 185 -0.79 -1.83 -20.96
CA GLU A 185 -0.35 -3.13 -20.47
C GLU A 185 -1.43 -4.21 -20.65
N THR A 186 -0.99 -5.42 -21.01
CA THR A 186 -1.83 -6.62 -21.08
C THR A 186 -1.15 -7.77 -20.35
N GLY A 187 -1.94 -8.76 -19.93
CA GLY A 187 -1.44 -9.91 -19.18
C GLY A 187 -0.99 -9.58 -17.75
N VAL A 188 -1.43 -8.46 -17.16
CA VAL A 188 -1.04 -8.09 -15.79
C VAL A 188 -1.65 -9.04 -14.77
N ASP A 189 -0.95 -9.23 -13.65
CA ASP A 189 -1.35 -10.16 -12.61
C ASP A 189 -2.48 -9.60 -11.75
N ARG A 190 -2.32 -8.35 -11.31
CA ARG A 190 -3.19 -7.69 -10.33
C ARG A 190 -3.51 -6.26 -10.76
N MET A 191 -4.71 -5.80 -10.41
CA MET A 191 -5.13 -4.42 -10.64
C MET A 191 -5.82 -3.85 -9.39
N PHE A 192 -5.41 -2.67 -8.97
CA PHE A 192 -5.99 -1.94 -7.83
C PHE A 192 -6.60 -0.64 -8.32
N LEU A 193 -7.87 -0.39 -8.03
CA LEU A 193 -8.59 0.84 -8.41
C LEU A 193 -9.09 1.57 -7.16
N ASP A 194 -8.47 2.70 -6.84
CA ASP A 194 -8.93 3.66 -5.82
C ASP A 194 -9.54 4.87 -6.54
N LEU A 195 -10.77 4.68 -7.04
CA LEU A 195 -11.47 5.60 -7.93
C LEU A 195 -12.89 5.85 -7.45
N ALA A 196 -13.46 6.99 -7.87
CA ALA A 196 -14.85 7.28 -7.61
C ALA A 196 -15.82 6.35 -8.36
N GLU A 197 -15.44 5.89 -9.57
CA GLU A 197 -16.30 5.13 -10.47
C GLU A 197 -15.56 3.94 -11.11
N PRO A 198 -15.04 2.97 -10.31
CA PRO A 198 -14.25 1.88 -10.84
C PRO A 198 -15.02 0.99 -11.83
N PHE A 199 -16.36 0.93 -11.70
CA PHE A 199 -17.25 0.22 -12.63
C PHE A 199 -17.12 0.68 -14.09
N ARG A 200 -16.70 1.93 -14.34
CA ARG A 200 -16.48 2.46 -15.70
C ARG A 200 -15.22 1.92 -16.36
N ALA A 201 -14.31 1.31 -15.59
CA ALA A 201 -13.03 0.80 -16.07
C ALA A 201 -13.02 -0.73 -16.28
N LEU A 202 -14.14 -1.42 -16.08
CA LEU A 202 -14.16 -2.90 -16.07
C LEU A 202 -13.78 -3.51 -17.42
N ASP A 203 -14.25 -2.94 -18.53
CA ASP A 203 -13.91 -3.42 -19.88
C ASP A 203 -12.39 -3.31 -20.12
N GLN A 204 -11.81 -2.17 -19.75
CA GLN A 204 -10.38 -1.91 -19.88
C GLN A 204 -9.58 -2.83 -18.95
N ALA A 205 -10.04 -3.00 -17.71
CA ALA A 205 -9.44 -3.88 -16.71
C ALA A 205 -9.42 -5.34 -17.18
N ALA A 206 -10.53 -5.83 -17.76
CA ALA A 206 -10.64 -7.20 -18.25
C ALA A 206 -9.69 -7.51 -19.43
N ARG A 207 -9.41 -6.51 -20.26
CA ARG A 207 -8.42 -6.59 -21.36
C ARG A 207 -6.99 -6.58 -20.85
N ALA A 208 -6.71 -5.78 -19.81
CA ALA A 208 -5.38 -5.64 -19.24
C ALA A 208 -4.99 -6.86 -18.38
N LEU A 209 -5.91 -7.36 -17.55
CA LEU A 209 -5.70 -8.51 -16.67
C LEU A 209 -5.61 -9.82 -17.45
N ARG A 210 -4.65 -10.68 -17.07
CA ARG A 210 -4.62 -12.06 -17.55
C ARG A 210 -5.85 -12.86 -17.05
N PRO A 211 -6.27 -13.93 -17.75
CA PRO A 211 -7.12 -14.96 -17.15
C PRO A 211 -6.61 -15.39 -15.76
N GLY A 212 -7.50 -15.39 -14.77
CA GLY A 212 -7.19 -15.64 -13.37
C GLY A 212 -6.48 -14.48 -12.65
N GLY A 213 -6.35 -13.31 -13.26
CA GLY A 213 -5.89 -12.09 -12.59
C GLY A 213 -6.89 -11.60 -11.54
N VAL A 214 -6.43 -10.77 -10.60
CA VAL A 214 -7.26 -10.21 -9.52
C VAL A 214 -7.47 -8.72 -9.75
N LEU A 215 -8.73 -8.30 -9.69
CA LEU A 215 -9.12 -6.91 -9.60
C LEU A 215 -9.51 -6.60 -8.16
N VAL A 216 -9.01 -5.48 -7.64
CA VAL A 216 -9.36 -4.95 -6.32
C VAL A 216 -9.84 -3.52 -6.48
N CYS A 217 -11.05 -3.21 -6.00
CA CYS A 217 -11.60 -1.86 -5.97
C CYS A 217 -11.73 -1.38 -4.52
N TYR A 218 -11.39 -0.12 -4.27
CA TYR A 218 -11.46 0.51 -2.96
C TYR A 218 -12.41 1.72 -3.05
N VAL A 219 -13.59 1.64 -2.40
CA VAL A 219 -14.66 2.64 -2.58
C VAL A 219 -15.28 3.09 -1.26
N PRO A 220 -15.46 4.41 -1.03
CA PRO A 220 -15.84 4.91 0.30
C PRO A 220 -17.34 4.80 0.62
N THR A 221 -18.23 4.75 -0.37
CA THR A 221 -19.68 4.79 -0.12
C THR A 221 -20.38 3.48 -0.48
N ALA A 222 -21.47 3.18 0.22
CA ALA A 222 -22.28 1.98 -0.02
C ALA A 222 -22.89 1.96 -1.43
N ILE A 223 -23.19 3.13 -2.02
CA ILE A 223 -23.68 3.22 -3.40
C ILE A 223 -22.57 2.85 -4.39
N GLN A 224 -21.35 3.37 -4.22
CA GLN A 224 -20.23 2.96 -5.05
C GLN A 224 -19.91 1.47 -4.91
N LEU A 225 -20.04 0.92 -3.69
CA LEU A 225 -19.93 -0.52 -3.45
C LEU A 225 -20.95 -1.27 -4.30
N LYS A 226 -22.24 -0.93 -4.15
CA LYS A 226 -23.35 -1.55 -4.87
C LYS A 226 -23.13 -1.47 -6.38
N ASP A 227 -22.91 -0.28 -6.92
CA ASP A 227 -22.76 -0.05 -8.37
C ASP A 227 -21.57 -0.83 -8.95
N THR A 228 -20.49 -0.96 -8.18
CA THR A 228 -19.31 -1.72 -8.60
C THR A 228 -19.58 -3.23 -8.58
N VAL A 229 -20.22 -3.74 -7.53
CA VAL A 229 -20.59 -5.16 -7.43
C VAL A 229 -21.58 -5.54 -8.52
N ASP A 230 -22.64 -4.75 -8.74
CA ASP A 230 -23.62 -4.99 -9.79
C ASP A 230 -22.97 -5.04 -11.17
N ALA A 231 -22.06 -4.10 -11.45
CA ALA A 231 -21.33 -4.07 -12.71
C ALA A 231 -20.41 -5.30 -12.88
N LEU A 232 -19.71 -5.73 -11.83
CA LEU A 232 -18.88 -6.95 -11.86
C LEU A 232 -19.72 -8.20 -12.08
N VAL A 233 -20.85 -8.32 -11.38
CA VAL A 233 -21.79 -9.43 -11.51
C VAL A 233 -22.44 -9.46 -12.89
N ALA A 234 -22.69 -8.32 -13.53
CA ALA A 234 -23.17 -8.26 -14.91
C ALA A 234 -22.07 -8.58 -15.94
N HIS A 235 -20.81 -8.26 -15.64
CA HIS A 235 -19.71 -8.35 -16.60
C HIS A 235 -19.34 -9.81 -16.92
N ALA A 236 -19.23 -10.16 -18.21
CA ALA A 236 -19.01 -11.53 -18.65
C ALA A 236 -17.63 -12.12 -18.28
N LEU A 237 -16.63 -11.26 -18.07
CA LEU A 237 -15.24 -11.65 -17.79
C LEU A 237 -14.82 -11.48 -16.33
N PHE A 238 -15.75 -11.24 -15.41
CA PHE A 238 -15.49 -11.21 -13.97
C PHE A 238 -16.41 -12.18 -13.23
N GLY A 239 -15.91 -12.71 -12.12
CA GLY A 239 -16.61 -13.60 -11.19
C GLY A 239 -15.86 -13.67 -9.86
N GLU A 240 -16.30 -14.55 -8.95
CA GLU A 240 -15.76 -14.65 -7.59
C GLU A 240 -15.69 -13.27 -6.90
N VAL A 241 -16.83 -12.57 -6.89
CA VAL A 241 -16.92 -11.21 -6.34
C VAL A 241 -17.10 -11.30 -4.83
N GLU A 242 -16.13 -10.79 -4.09
CA GLU A 242 -16.17 -10.66 -2.63
C GLU A 242 -16.14 -9.18 -2.27
N SER A 243 -16.87 -8.79 -1.22
CA SER A 243 -16.81 -7.43 -0.70
C SER A 243 -16.85 -7.40 0.81
N PHE A 244 -16.01 -6.57 1.41
CA PHE A 244 -15.88 -6.46 2.87
C PHE A 244 -15.27 -5.10 3.26
N GLU A 245 -15.30 -4.79 4.55
CA GLU A 245 -14.59 -3.66 5.13
C GLU A 245 -13.81 -4.10 6.36
N THR A 246 -12.91 -3.25 6.87
CA THR A 246 -12.15 -3.56 8.08
C THR A 246 -12.37 -2.54 9.19
N MET A 247 -12.54 -3.04 10.42
CA MET A 247 -12.62 -2.22 11.62
C MET A 247 -11.41 -2.48 12.52
N LEU A 248 -10.61 -1.44 12.79
CA LEU A 248 -9.48 -1.50 13.71
C LEU A 248 -9.79 -0.70 14.99
N ARG A 249 -9.93 -1.41 16.13
CA ARG A 249 -10.24 -0.80 17.43
C ARG A 249 -9.03 -0.79 18.35
N ASN A 250 -8.41 0.38 18.52
CA ASN A 250 -7.26 0.54 19.41
C ASN A 250 -7.66 0.45 20.88
N TRP A 251 -6.73 -0.02 21.72
CA TRP A 251 -6.89 -0.10 23.17
C TRP A 251 -5.92 0.85 23.87
N HIS A 252 -6.41 1.52 24.90
CA HIS A 252 -5.59 2.20 25.89
C HIS A 252 -5.22 1.19 26.98
N VAL A 253 -3.92 0.91 27.11
CA VAL A 253 -3.38 0.02 28.13
C VAL A 253 -2.30 0.77 28.91
N LYS A 254 -2.65 1.28 30.10
CA LYS A 254 -1.70 1.94 31.02
C LYS A 254 -2.02 1.57 32.47
N GLY A 255 -1.14 0.78 33.10
CA GLY A 255 -1.38 0.25 34.43
C GLY A 255 -2.70 -0.50 34.48
N LEU A 256 -3.58 -0.15 35.42
CA LEU A 256 -4.93 -0.71 35.54
C LEU A 256 -5.96 -0.10 34.57
N SER A 257 -5.61 0.98 33.84
CA SER A 257 -6.48 1.57 32.84
C SER A 257 -6.38 0.80 31.52
N VAL A 258 -7.22 -0.21 31.37
CA VAL A 258 -7.31 -1.09 30.19
C VAL A 258 -8.71 -0.95 29.60
N ARG A 259 -8.82 -0.31 28.43
CA ARG A 259 -10.11 -0.08 27.75
C ARG A 259 -9.90 0.32 26.29
N PRO A 260 -10.92 0.22 25.43
CA PRO A 260 -10.86 0.81 24.10
C PRO A 260 -10.60 2.33 24.14
N VAL A 261 -9.93 2.84 23.11
CA VAL A 261 -9.83 4.29 22.89
C VAL A 261 -11.21 4.86 22.60
N HIS A 262 -11.48 6.10 23.05
CA HIS A 262 -12.81 6.70 22.90
C HIS A 262 -13.13 7.14 21.47
N ARG A 263 -12.11 7.46 20.67
CA ARG A 263 -12.25 7.91 19.28
C ARG A 263 -11.52 6.92 18.37
N MET A 264 -12.20 6.50 17.31
CA MET A 264 -11.64 5.65 16.28
C MET A 264 -12.09 6.11 14.90
N VAL A 265 -11.39 5.64 13.87
CA VAL A 265 -11.87 5.71 12.50
C VAL A 265 -12.84 4.54 12.33
N ALA A 266 -14.13 4.86 12.28
CA ALA A 266 -15.19 3.85 12.20
C ALA A 266 -15.33 3.26 10.80
N HIS A 267 -15.08 4.06 9.77
CA HIS A 267 -15.14 3.67 8.37
C HIS A 267 -13.99 4.31 7.59
N SER A 268 -13.49 3.62 6.58
CA SER A 268 -12.57 4.18 5.58
C SER A 268 -13.10 3.96 4.17
N ALA A 269 -13.23 2.70 3.77
CA ALA A 269 -13.84 2.28 2.51
C ALA A 269 -14.17 0.79 2.55
N PHE A 270 -14.98 0.38 1.59
CA PHE A 270 -15.18 -1.01 1.22
C PHE A 270 -14.07 -1.47 0.28
N ILE A 271 -13.70 -2.74 0.41
CA ILE A 271 -12.79 -3.46 -0.47
C ILE A 271 -13.64 -4.45 -1.26
N ILE A 272 -13.51 -4.44 -2.58
CA ILE A 272 -14.18 -5.37 -3.48
C ILE A 272 -13.10 -6.11 -4.25
N VAL A 273 -13.22 -7.42 -4.35
CA VAL A 273 -12.25 -8.30 -5.00
C VAL A 273 -12.99 -9.12 -6.04
N ALA A 274 -12.42 -9.26 -7.23
CA ALA A 274 -12.98 -10.09 -8.28
C ALA A 274 -11.87 -10.79 -9.07
N ARG A 275 -12.21 -11.94 -9.65
CA ARG A 275 -11.31 -12.70 -10.53
C ARG A 275 -11.67 -12.44 -11.99
N ARG A 276 -10.65 -12.13 -12.80
CA ARG A 276 -10.78 -12.07 -14.26
C ARG A 276 -10.94 -13.49 -14.79
N LEU A 277 -12.07 -13.80 -15.41
CA LEU A 277 -12.40 -15.12 -15.96
C LEU A 277 -11.88 -15.31 -17.38
N ALA A 278 -11.58 -16.54 -17.79
CA ALA A 278 -11.38 -16.85 -19.21
C ALA A 278 -12.65 -16.57 -20.02
N GLU A 279 -12.53 -16.44 -21.34
CA GLU A 279 -13.71 -16.35 -22.21
C GLU A 279 -14.57 -17.61 -22.04
N GLY A 280 -15.89 -17.42 -21.87
CA GLY A 280 -16.81 -18.51 -21.55
C GLY A 280 -16.65 -19.11 -20.15
N GLY A 281 -15.77 -18.58 -19.31
CA GLY A 281 -15.49 -19.09 -17.96
C GLY A 281 -16.54 -18.72 -16.91
N LYS A 282 -17.55 -17.93 -17.27
CA LYS A 282 -18.63 -17.54 -16.35
C LYS A 282 -19.64 -18.67 -16.22
N LEU A 283 -19.83 -19.15 -14.99
CA LEU A 283 -20.83 -20.17 -14.70
C LEU A 283 -22.24 -19.61 -14.94
N ALA A 284 -23.08 -20.41 -15.57
CA ALA A 284 -24.50 -20.11 -15.67
C ALA A 284 -25.11 -20.23 -14.27
N VAL A 285 -25.82 -19.20 -13.82
CA VAL A 285 -26.61 -19.28 -12.59
C VAL A 285 -27.84 -20.14 -12.87
N PRO A 286 -28.06 -21.25 -12.16
CA PRO A 286 -29.29 -22.03 -12.27
C PRO A 286 -30.51 -21.15 -11.97
N ALA A 287 -31.58 -21.27 -12.76
CA ALA A 287 -32.78 -20.45 -12.63
C ALA A 287 -33.38 -20.47 -11.20
N SER A 288 -33.24 -21.59 -10.49
CA SER A 288 -33.72 -21.76 -9.11
C SER A 288 -33.01 -20.89 -8.07
N ILE A 289 -31.78 -20.43 -8.34
CA ILE A 289 -31.01 -19.56 -7.42
C ILE A 289 -31.27 -18.08 -7.75
N ALA A 290 -31.56 -17.77 -9.02
CA ALA A 290 -31.88 -16.42 -9.46
C ALA A 290 -33.20 -15.88 -8.86
N GLU A 291 -34.16 -16.76 -8.57
CA GLU A 291 -35.43 -16.40 -7.93
C GLU A 291 -35.27 -16.09 -6.43
N VAL A 292 -34.39 -16.81 -5.72
CA VAL A 292 -34.11 -16.60 -4.28
C VAL A 292 -33.31 -15.32 -4.04
N ALA A 293 -32.35 -14.99 -4.92
CA ALA A 293 -31.59 -13.73 -4.84
C ALA A 293 -32.45 -12.48 -5.08
N ALA A 294 -33.65 -12.64 -5.66
CA ALA A 294 -34.60 -11.56 -5.87
C ALA A 294 -35.50 -11.29 -4.65
N ASP A 295 -35.49 -12.17 -3.63
CA ASP A 295 -36.18 -11.97 -2.35
C ASP A 295 -35.18 -11.61 -1.24
N PRO A 296 -35.16 -10.35 -0.75
CA PRO A 296 -34.22 -9.89 0.26
C PRO A 296 -34.31 -10.63 1.61
N GLN A 297 -35.35 -11.44 1.84
CA GLN A 297 -35.58 -12.11 3.13
C GLN A 297 -34.95 -13.52 3.23
N GLU A 298 -34.55 -14.15 2.12
CA GLU A 298 -34.00 -15.52 2.11
C GLU A 298 -32.47 -15.61 1.93
N ALA A 299 -31.80 -14.51 1.56
CA ALA A 299 -30.37 -14.49 1.25
C ALA A 299 -29.43 -14.86 2.42
N ASP A 300 -29.89 -14.79 3.68
CA ASP A 300 -29.12 -15.11 4.88
C ASP A 300 -29.05 -16.62 5.21
N THR A 301 -29.56 -17.51 4.33
CA THR A 301 -29.70 -18.96 4.65
C THR A 301 -28.83 -19.91 3.83
N VAL A 302 -27.97 -19.41 2.94
CA VAL A 302 -27.12 -20.28 2.10
C VAL A 302 -25.70 -20.37 2.67
N ASP A 303 -25.57 -20.95 3.86
CA ASP A 303 -24.31 -21.47 4.39
C ASP A 303 -24.57 -22.90 4.86
N ASP A 304 -24.45 -23.85 3.94
CA ASP A 304 -24.03 -25.25 4.15
C ASP A 304 -24.26 -26.05 2.86
N ILE A 305 -23.28 -26.04 1.96
CA ILE A 305 -23.17 -27.08 0.93
C ILE A 305 -22.10 -28.08 1.39
N ASP A 306 -22.61 -29.18 1.93
CA ASP A 306 -21.98 -30.47 2.20
C ASP A 306 -20.66 -30.73 1.44
N LEU A 307 -19.53 -30.53 2.13
CA LEU A 307 -18.26 -31.20 1.80
C LEU A 307 -18.26 -32.59 2.43
N ALA A 308 -19.22 -33.44 2.06
CA ALA A 308 -19.23 -34.83 2.48
C ALA A 308 -20.09 -35.72 1.58
N LYS A 309 -19.74 -35.90 0.30
CA LYS A 309 -20.02 -37.15 -0.44
C LYS A 309 -18.92 -37.48 -1.46
N ASP A 310 -18.32 -38.65 -1.21
CA ASP A 310 -17.45 -39.53 -2.01
C ASP A 310 -16.04 -39.05 -2.43
#